data_AF-A0A7K1FSV9-F1
#
_entry.id   AF-A0A7K1FSV9-F1
#
_cell.length_a   1.000
_cell.length_b   1.000
_cell.length_c   1.000
_cell.angle_alpha   90.00
_cell.angle_beta   90.00
_cell.angle_gamma   90.00
#
_symmetry.space_group_name_H-M   'P 1'
#
loop_
_entity.id
_entity.type
_entity.pdbx_description
1 polymer ?
#
loop_
_entity_poly.entity_id
_entity_poly.type
_entity_poly.pdbx_seq_one_letter_code
_entity_poly.pdbx_strand_id
1 'polypeptide(L)'
;MNVELLVWIVVAVLIVVVALWPVLRRNRRRGSAISEVEARALIENLENALDGSGVDPRARRKAERNLLLAGAAMSGTGRGRADRAGRWAKAGLRALGG
;
A
#
# COMPACT_ATOMS: atom_id res chain seq x y z
N MET A 1 10.17 -49.46 10.18
CA MET A 1 10.25 -48.94 8.80
C MET A 1 9.38 -47.68 8.58
N ASN A 2 9.22 -46.82 9.61
CA ASN A 2 8.30 -45.65 9.54
C ASN A 2 9.02 -44.32 9.85
N VAL A 3 10.12 -44.36 10.61
CA VAL A 3 10.84 -43.16 11.05
C VAL A 3 11.62 -42.51 9.90
N GLU A 4 12.27 -43.32 9.07
CA GLU A 4 13.02 -42.84 7.91
C GLU A 4 12.10 -42.14 6.89
N LEU A 5 10.93 -42.73 6.61
CA LEU A 5 9.91 -42.16 5.73
C LEU A 5 9.38 -40.81 6.28
N LEU A 6 9.15 -40.72 7.59
CA LEU A 6 8.76 -39.48 8.25
C LEU A 6 9.83 -38.38 8.12
N VAL A 7 11.11 -38.74 8.27
CA VAL A 7 12.23 -37.79 8.11
C VAL A 7 12.26 -37.25 6.69
N TRP A 8 12.14 -38.12 5.68
CA TRP A 8 12.13 -37.68 4.28
C TRP A 8 10.93 -36.79 3.94
N ILE A 9 9.74 -37.08 4.49
CA ILE A 9 8.56 -36.22 4.33
C ILE A 9 8.80 -34.84 4.94
N VAL A 10 9.34 -34.78 6.17
CA VAL A 10 9.63 -33.51 6.85
C VAL A 10 10.67 -32.69 6.07
N VAL A 11 11.72 -33.33 5.56
CA VAL A 11 12.74 -32.68 4.73
C VAL A 11 12.14 -32.13 3.44
N ALA A 12 11.29 -32.91 2.75
CA ALA A 12 10.62 -32.47 1.53
C ALA A 12 9.70 -31.27 1.79
N VAL A 13 8.93 -31.29 2.88
CA VAL A 13 8.07 -30.16 3.28
C VAL A 13 8.91 -28.92 3.58
N LEU A 14 10.02 -29.07 4.31
CA LEU A 14 10.95 -27.96 4.61
C LEU A 14 11.52 -27.33 3.34
N ILE A 15 11.94 -28.14 2.37
CA ILE A 15 12.44 -27.66 1.08
C ILE A 15 11.36 -26.86 0.34
N VAL A 16 10.13 -27.39 0.29
CA VAL A 16 9.00 -26.73 -0.37
C VAL A 16 8.66 -25.40 0.31
N VAL A 17 8.63 -25.34 1.64
CA VAL A 17 8.37 -24.11 2.40
C VAL A 17 9.47 -23.07 2.16
N VAL A 18 10.74 -23.46 2.22
CA VAL A 18 11.88 -22.56 1.98
C VAL A 18 11.88 -22.04 0.54
N ALA A 19 11.53 -22.89 -0.43
CA ALA A 19 11.42 -22.51 -1.84
C ALA A 19 10.22 -21.59 -2.13
N LEU A 20 9.08 -21.81 -1.47
CA LEU A 20 7.87 -20.99 -1.63
C LEU A 20 7.92 -19.68 -0.83
N TRP A 21 8.72 -19.63 0.25
CA TRP A 21 8.91 -18.44 1.08
C TRP A 21 9.26 -17.16 0.29
N PRO A 22 10.26 -17.15 -0.63
CA PRO A 22 10.58 -15.96 -1.41
C PRO A 22 9.45 -15.56 -2.38
N VAL A 23 8.68 -16.52 -2.90
CA VAL A 23 7.54 -16.27 -3.80
C VAL A 23 6.39 -15.62 -3.03
N LEU A 24 6.04 -16.17 -1.86
CA LEU A 24 5.03 -15.61 -0.95
C LEU A 24 5.46 -14.24 -0.42
N ARG A 25 6.74 -14.05 -0.11
CA ARG A 25 7.30 -12.75 0.32
C ARG A 25 7.27 -11.72 -0.81
N ARG A 26 7.53 -12.12 -2.07
CA ARG A 26 7.38 -11.25 -3.25
C ARG A 26 5.93 -10.89 -3.52
N ASN A 27 5.00 -11.83 -3.39
CA ASN A 27 3.57 -11.55 -3.53
C ASN A 27 3.02 -10.68 -2.40
N ARG A 28 3.54 -10.79 -1.17
CA ARG A 28 3.20 -9.86 -0.08
C ARG A 28 3.74 -8.45 -0.31
N ARG A 29 4.88 -8.28 -0.99
CA ARG A 29 5.36 -6.95 -1.44
C ARG A 29 4.60 -6.39 -2.63
N ARG A 30 3.90 -7.25 -3.39
CA ARG A 30 2.78 -6.88 -4.27
C ARG A 30 1.46 -6.79 -3.49
N GLY A 31 1.52 -6.51 -2.19
CA GLY A 31 0.36 -6.33 -1.34
C GLY A 31 -0.49 -5.19 -1.90
N SER A 32 -1.68 -5.56 -2.38
CA SER A 32 -2.76 -4.70 -2.89
C SER A 32 -2.28 -3.54 -3.77
N ALA A 33 -2.21 -3.78 -5.08
CA ALA A 33 -2.19 -2.67 -6.01
C ALA A 33 -3.47 -1.86 -5.78
N ILE A 34 -3.33 -0.66 -5.18
CA ILE A 34 -4.45 0.25 -4.97
C ILE A 34 -5.12 0.44 -6.33
N SER A 35 -6.40 0.07 -6.39
CA SER A 35 -7.18 0.23 -7.61
C SER A 35 -7.35 1.72 -7.93
N GLU A 36 -7.66 2.05 -9.18
CA GLU A 36 -7.92 3.45 -9.53
C GLU A 36 -9.10 4.04 -8.76
N VAL A 37 -10.14 3.23 -8.52
CA VAL A 37 -11.31 3.62 -7.72
C VAL A 37 -10.92 3.90 -6.28
N GLU A 38 -10.13 3.02 -5.66
CA GLU A 38 -9.66 3.20 -4.29
C GLU A 38 -8.72 4.41 -4.16
N ALA A 39 -7.87 4.66 -5.15
CA ALA A 39 -7.01 5.85 -5.19
C ALA A 39 -7.83 7.14 -5.25
N ARG A 40 -8.90 7.17 -6.07
CA ARG A 40 -9.82 8.32 -6.14
C ARG A 40 -10.56 8.54 -4.82
N ALA A 41 -11.09 7.48 -4.22
CA ALA A 41 -11.74 7.57 -2.91
C ALA A 41 -10.81 8.11 -1.82
N LEU A 42 -9.52 7.73 -1.84
CA LEU A 42 -8.53 8.27 -0.89
C LEU A 42 -8.22 9.75 -1.13
N ILE A 43 -8.20 10.20 -2.40
CA ILE A 43 -8.02 11.61 -2.76
C ILE A 43 -9.23 12.42 -2.27
N GLU A 44 -10.45 11.97 -2.57
CA GLU A 44 -11.70 12.61 -2.14
C GLU A 44 -11.78 12.70 -0.61
N ASN A 45 -11.42 11.64 0.11
CA ASN A 45 -11.36 11.67 1.58
C ASN A 45 -10.34 12.69 2.10
N LEU A 46 -9.20 12.87 1.42
CA LEU A 46 -8.20 13.87 1.79
C LEU A 46 -8.71 15.29 1.53
N GLU A 47 -9.41 15.53 0.43
CA GLU A 47 -10.07 16.81 0.12
C GLU A 47 -11.10 17.15 1.19
N ASN A 48 -12.01 16.22 1.50
CA ASN A 48 -13.01 16.39 2.56
C ASN A 48 -12.37 16.66 3.93
N ALA A 49 -11.25 16.00 4.25
CA ALA A 49 -10.53 16.23 5.51
C ALA A 49 -9.84 17.61 5.55
N LEU A 50 -9.42 18.15 4.41
CA LEU A 50 -8.85 19.50 4.29
C LEU A 50 -9.91 20.61 4.43
N ASP A 51 -11.15 20.32 4.05
CA ASP A 51 -12.29 21.22 4.22
C ASP A 51 -12.76 21.32 5.67
N GLY A 52 -12.35 20.38 6.53
CA GLY A 52 -12.61 20.41 7.96
C GLY A 52 -12.05 21.67 8.64
N SER A 53 -12.86 22.30 9.50
CA SER A 53 -12.41 23.38 10.37
C SER A 53 -11.55 22.83 11.51
N GLY A 54 -10.52 23.58 11.93
CA GLY A 54 -9.66 23.20 13.06
C GLY A 54 -8.41 22.39 12.72
N VAL A 55 -8.09 22.20 11.44
CA VAL A 55 -6.82 21.59 11.02
C VAL A 55 -5.64 22.53 11.31
N ASP A 56 -4.60 22.01 11.97
CA ASP A 56 -3.35 22.75 12.19
C ASP A 56 -2.76 23.28 10.86
N PRO A 57 -2.36 24.56 10.75
CA PRO A 57 -1.85 25.13 9.49
C PRO A 57 -0.59 24.46 8.93
N ARG A 58 0.23 23.78 9.76
CA ARG A 58 1.39 23.04 9.26
C ARG A 58 0.97 21.66 8.73
N ALA A 59 0.07 20.98 9.44
CA ALA A 59 -0.57 19.75 8.98
C ALA A 59 -1.29 19.96 7.65
N ARG A 60 -2.09 21.04 7.54
CA ARG A 60 -2.81 21.45 6.34
C ARG A 60 -1.89 21.59 5.13
N ARG A 61 -0.81 22.39 5.25
CA ARG A 61 0.17 22.58 4.16
C ARG A 61 0.82 21.28 3.69
N LYS A 62 1.11 20.36 4.63
CA LYS A 62 1.67 19.05 4.31
C LYS A 62 0.64 18.18 3.57
N ALA A 63 -0.61 18.20 4.00
CA ALA A 63 -1.72 17.50 3.38
C ALA A 63 -2.04 18.06 1.97
N GLU A 64 -2.11 19.37 1.79
CA GLU A 64 -2.30 20.03 0.49
C GLU A 64 -1.18 19.66 -0.51
N ARG A 65 0.09 19.66 -0.06
CA ARG A 65 1.20 19.21 -0.90
C ARG A 65 1.03 17.75 -1.33
N ASN A 66 0.60 16.88 -0.41
CA ASN A 66 0.35 15.48 -0.73
C ASN A 66 -0.85 15.30 -1.67
N LEU A 67 -1.89 16.13 -1.55
CA LEU A 67 -3.02 16.16 -2.47
C LEU A 67 -2.57 16.51 -3.89
N LEU A 68 -1.74 17.56 -4.05
CA LEU A 68 -1.16 17.93 -5.34
C LEU A 68 -0.34 16.80 -5.96
N LEU A 69 0.49 16.12 -5.16
CA LEU A 69 1.28 14.98 -5.62
C LEU A 69 0.41 13.76 -5.99
N ALA A 70 -0.70 13.55 -5.27
CA ALA A 70 -1.66 12.50 -5.58
C ALA A 70 -2.38 12.77 -6.90
N GLY A 71 -2.84 14.01 -7.13
CA GLY A 71 -3.44 14.45 -8.38
C GLY A 71 -2.47 14.32 -9.56
N ALA A 72 -1.23 14.84 -9.41
CA ALA A 72 -0.20 14.72 -10.43
C ALA A 72 0.13 13.24 -10.76
N ALA A 73 0.17 12.37 -9.74
CA ALA A 73 0.36 10.94 -9.95
C ALA A 73 -0.80 10.32 -10.73
N MET A 74 -2.05 10.73 -10.48
CA MET A 74 -3.24 10.26 -11.20
C MET A 74 -3.28 10.73 -12.65
N SER A 75 -2.86 11.97 -12.94
CA SER A 75 -2.81 12.53 -14.29
C SER A 75 -1.70 11.93 -15.16
N GLY A 76 -0.68 11.31 -14.55
CA GLY A 76 0.41 10.67 -15.26
C GLY A 76 0.00 9.38 -15.98
N THR A 77 0.81 8.99 -16.98
CA THR A 77 0.67 7.71 -17.69
C THR A 77 1.56 6.64 -17.07
N GLY A 78 1.17 5.36 -17.18
CA GLY A 78 1.99 4.22 -16.77
C GLY A 78 1.44 3.38 -15.61
N ARG A 79 2.00 2.17 -15.48
CA ARG A 79 1.62 1.21 -14.44
C ARG A 79 1.97 1.74 -13.05
N GLY A 80 1.06 1.56 -12.10
CA GLY A 80 1.24 1.99 -10.70
C GLY A 80 0.92 3.45 -10.41
N ARG A 81 0.28 4.18 -11.33
CA ARG A 81 -0.18 5.56 -11.08
C ARG A 81 -1.15 5.66 -9.89
N ALA A 82 -2.15 4.77 -9.84
CA ALA A 82 -3.13 4.70 -8.74
C ALA A 82 -2.47 4.35 -7.40
N ASP A 83 -1.48 3.46 -7.41
CA ASP A 83 -0.71 3.09 -6.24
C ASP A 83 0.15 4.25 -5.71
N ARG A 84 0.81 5.02 -6.60
CA ARG A 84 1.50 6.26 -6.19
C ARG A 84 0.54 7.29 -5.64
N ALA A 85 -0.59 7.51 -6.31
CA ALA A 85 -1.61 8.46 -5.89
C ALA A 85 -2.18 8.11 -4.51
N GLY A 86 -2.58 6.85 -4.32
CA GLY A 86 -3.08 6.36 -3.04
C GLY A 86 -2.06 6.45 -1.91
N ARG A 87 -0.76 6.25 -2.19
CA ARG A 87 0.31 6.49 -1.19
C ARG A 87 0.40 7.94 -0.77
N TRP A 88 0.34 8.88 -1.72
CA TRP A 88 0.36 10.31 -1.40
C TRP A 88 -0.90 10.72 -0.63
N ALA A 89 -2.08 10.28 -1.07
CA ALA A 89 -3.33 10.54 -0.36
C ALA A 89 -3.32 10.02 1.09
N LYS A 90 -2.87 8.77 1.31
CA LYS A 90 -2.68 8.21 2.67
C LYS A 90 -1.68 9.00 3.51
N ALA A 91 -0.58 9.48 2.92
CA ALA A 91 0.38 10.32 3.62
C ALA A 91 -0.18 11.70 3.99
N GLY A 92 -1.08 12.24 3.17
CA GLY A 92 -1.85 13.45 3.47
C GLY A 92 -2.80 13.25 4.64
N LEU A 93 -3.62 12.19 4.61
CA LEU A 93 -4.56 11.86 5.69
C LEU A 93 -3.84 11.68 7.04
N ARG A 94 -2.70 10.98 7.04
CA ARG A 94 -1.85 10.84 8.24
C ARG A 94 -1.29 12.16 8.74
N ALA A 95 -1.05 13.13 7.86
CA ALA A 95 -0.61 14.46 8.27
C ALA A 95 -1.71 15.22 9.02
N LEU A 96 -2.98 14.91 8.74
CA LEU A 96 -4.16 15.49 9.38
C LEU A 96 -4.58 14.76 10.67
N GLY A 97 -3.93 13.63 11.01
CA GLY A 97 -4.21 12.85 12.22
C GLY A 97 -4.99 11.54 11.99
N GLY A 98 -5.14 11.10 10.74
CA GLY A 98 -5.70 9.78 10.37
C GLY A 98 -4.73 8.62 10.39
#